data_AF-A0A9P4GLH6-F1
#
_entry.id   AF-A0A9P4GLH6-F1
#
_cell.length_a   1.000
_cell.length_b   1.000
_cell.length_c   1.000
_cell.angle_alpha   90.00
_cell.angle_beta   90.00
_cell.angle_gamma   90.00
#
_symmetry.space_group_name_H-M   'P 1'
#
loop_
_entity.id
_entity.type
_entity.pdbx_description
1 polymer ?
#
loop_
_entity_poly.entity_id
_entity_poly.type
_entity_poly.pdbx_seq_one_letter_code
_entity_poly.pdbx_strand_id
1 'polypeptide(L)'
;MQRIVRMLWARTAEEGSRTIIHAVIADESTHGKHLSGCEVKEHWISPSMTDAEGQRTQKQIWKELAALMESAHPGCAPRIS
;
A
#
# COMPACT_ATOMS: atom_id res chain seq x y z
N MET A 1 30.47 -4.44 -2.89
CA MET A 1 29.81 -3.21 -3.34
C MET A 1 28.42 -3.00 -2.74
N GLN A 2 27.43 -3.88 -2.97
CA GLN A 2 26.04 -3.77 -2.45
C GLN A 2 25.94 -3.46 -0.93
N ARG A 3 26.75 -4.13 -0.10
CA ARG A 3 26.73 -3.97 1.37
C ARG A 3 27.24 -2.59 1.83
N ILE A 4 28.23 -2.04 1.13
CA ILE A 4 28.80 -0.71 1.40
C ILE A 4 27.78 0.37 1.00
N VAL A 5 27.14 0.23 -0.17
CA VAL A 5 26.09 1.15 -0.62
C VAL A 5 24.93 1.20 0.38
N ARG A 6 24.44 0.04 0.85
CA ARG A 6 23.38 -0.01 1.87
C ARG A 6 23.81 0.66 3.18
N MET A 7 25.03 0.42 3.64
CA MET A 7 25.52 0.98 4.90
C MET A 7 25.61 2.52 4.86
N LEU A 8 25.90 3.09 3.69
CA LEU A 8 26.06 4.54 3.52
C LEU A 8 24.77 5.26 3.10
N TRP A 9 23.85 4.59 2.41
CA TRP A 9 22.70 5.24 1.75
C TRP A 9 21.33 4.65 2.09
N ALA A 10 21.25 3.47 2.69
CA ALA A 10 19.96 2.91 3.07
C ALA A 10 19.44 3.60 4.33
N ARG A 11 18.13 3.84 4.37
CA ARG A 11 17.44 4.25 5.59
C ARG A 11 17.53 3.16 6.64
N THR A 12 17.60 3.57 7.90
CA THR A 12 17.41 2.67 9.04
C THR A 12 15.98 2.13 9.06
N ALA A 13 15.75 1.04 9.81
CA ALA A 13 14.41 0.49 10.00
C ALA A 13 13.47 1.51 10.67
N GLU A 14 13.98 2.27 11.64
CA GLU A 14 13.24 3.35 12.29
C GLU A 14 12.78 4.40 11.27
N GLU A 15 13.70 4.95 10.49
CA GLU A 15 13.38 5.95 9.46
C GLU A 15 12.40 5.43 8.40
N GLY A 16 12.56 4.18 7.97
CA GLY A 16 11.66 3.54 7.01
C GLY A 16 10.23 3.33 7.56
N SER A 17 10.11 3.02 8.85
CA SER A 17 8.82 2.75 9.51
C SER A 17 7.94 4.00 9.67
N ARG A 18 8.53 5.20 9.69
CA ARG A 18 7.82 6.46 9.99
C ARG A 18 6.62 6.71 9.06
N THR A 19 6.71 6.32 7.78
CA THR A 19 5.58 6.50 6.85
C THR A 19 4.39 5.61 7.20
N ILE A 20 4.64 4.40 7.72
CA ILE A 20 3.58 3.49 8.19
C ILE A 20 2.90 4.08 9.42
N ILE A 21 3.70 4.52 10.41
CA ILE A 21 3.15 5.16 11.62
C ILE A 21 2.37 6.42 11.27
N HIS A 22 2.89 7.25 10.35
CA HIS A 22 2.20 8.43 9.87
C HIS A 22 0.85 8.08 9.23
N ALA A 23 0.77 7.04 8.40
CA ALA A 23 -0.49 6.58 7.79
C ALA A 23 -1.52 6.08 8.82
N VAL A 24 -1.07 5.58 9.99
CA VAL A 24 -1.96 5.10 11.06
C VAL A 24 -2.55 6.26 11.89
N ILE A 25 -1.78 7.33 12.11
CA ILE A 25 -2.17 8.42 13.02
C ILE A 25 -2.72 9.65 12.30
N ALA A 26 -2.51 9.75 10.98
CA ALA A 26 -2.98 10.90 10.20
C ALA A 26 -4.51 10.91 10.10
N ASP A 27 -5.06 12.08 9.79
CA ASP A 27 -6.49 12.25 9.62
C ASP A 27 -7.00 11.66 8.29
N GLU A 28 -8.32 11.73 8.11
CA GLU A 28 -9.06 11.19 6.97
C GLU A 28 -8.58 11.72 5.61
N SER A 29 -7.88 12.86 5.57
CA SER A 29 -7.33 13.40 4.33
C SER A 29 -6.27 12.49 3.69
N THR A 30 -5.73 11.52 4.44
CA THR A 30 -4.75 10.54 3.96
C THR A 30 -5.35 9.21 3.52
N HIS A 31 -6.61 8.94 3.85
CA HIS A 31 -7.27 7.67 3.57
C HIS A 31 -7.30 7.37 2.07
N GLY A 32 -6.92 6.15 1.70
CA GLY A 32 -6.91 5.68 0.32
C GLY A 32 -5.85 6.32 -0.58
N LYS A 33 -4.93 7.14 -0.03
CA LYS A 33 -3.87 7.79 -0.79
C LYS A 33 -2.54 7.08 -0.68
N HIS A 34 -1.67 7.33 -1.65
CA HIS A 34 -0.29 6.92 -1.67
C HIS A 34 0.56 7.84 -0.80
N LEU A 35 1.20 7.27 0.22
CA LEU A 35 2.09 7.98 1.13
C LEU A 35 3.54 7.56 0.93
N SER A 36 4.45 8.54 0.92
CA SER A 36 5.90 8.29 0.84
C SER A 36 6.68 9.41 1.50
N GLY A 37 7.49 9.06 2.51
CA GLY A 37 8.26 10.04 3.28
C GLY A 37 7.41 10.87 4.24
N CYS A 38 6.34 10.27 4.79
CA CYS A 38 5.36 10.94 5.66
C CYS A 38 4.60 12.08 4.97
N GLU A 39 4.35 11.95 3.66
CA GLU A 39 3.59 12.93 2.87
C GLU A 39 2.70 12.18 1.88
N VAL A 40 1.57 12.80 1.52
CA VAL A 40 0.69 12.34 0.44
C VAL A 40 1.36 12.64 -0.91
N LYS A 41 1.61 11.59 -1.71
CA LYS A 41 2.27 11.67 -3.03
C LYS A 41 1.45 11.01 -4.12
N GLU A 42 0.18 11.39 -4.22
CA GLU A 42 -0.73 10.92 -5.30
C GLU A 42 -0.16 11.15 -6.70
N HIS A 43 0.61 12.22 -6.89
CA HIS A 43 1.27 12.52 -8.17
C HIS A 43 2.33 11.49 -8.60
N TRP A 44 2.73 10.56 -7.72
CA TRP A 44 3.61 9.43 -8.07
C TRP A 44 2.85 8.24 -8.64
N ILE A 45 1.51 8.22 -8.47
CA ILE A 45 0.67 7.17 -9.02
C ILE A 45 0.47 7.40 -10.52
N SER A 46 0.68 6.36 -11.30
CA SER A 46 0.42 6.39 -12.74
C SER A 46 -1.07 6.65 -12.99
N PRO A 47 -1.44 7.52 -13.95
CA PRO A 47 -2.85 7.74 -14.31
C PRO A 47 -3.59 6.43 -14.64
N SER A 48 -2.88 5.46 -15.24
CA SER A 48 -3.42 4.14 -15.58
C SER A 48 -3.83 3.27 -14.38
N MET A 49 -3.36 3.60 -13.17
CA MET A 49 -3.81 2.90 -11.95
C MET A 49 -5.15 3.43 -11.47
N THR A 50 -5.47 4.69 -11.77
CA THR A 50 -6.66 5.40 -11.26
C THR A 50 -7.76 5.58 -12.30
N ASP A 51 -7.47 5.36 -13.58
CA ASP A 51 -8.45 5.44 -14.66
C ASP A 51 -9.51 4.34 -14.60
N ALA A 52 -10.46 4.37 -15.53
CA ALA A 52 -11.56 3.41 -15.54
C ALA A 52 -11.10 1.94 -15.67
N GLU A 53 -9.99 1.68 -16.36
CA GLU A 53 -9.43 0.34 -16.53
C GLU A 53 -8.69 -0.11 -15.25
N GLY A 54 -7.89 0.78 -14.66
CA GLY A 54 -7.24 0.57 -13.38
C GLY A 54 -8.25 0.24 -12.27
N GLN A 55 -9.35 0.99 -12.20
CA GLN A 55 -10.43 0.76 -11.24
C GLN A 55 -11.14 -0.59 -11.45
N ARG A 56 -11.33 -1.01 -12.71
CA ARG A 56 -11.88 -2.35 -13.02
C ARG A 56 -10.92 -3.45 -12.58
N THR A 57 -9.63 -3.26 -12.86
CA THR A 57 -8.56 -4.19 -12.51
C THR A 57 -8.45 -4.35 -10.99
N GLN A 58 -8.47 -3.26 -10.23
CA GLN A 58 -8.44 -3.30 -8.75
C GLN A 58 -9.59 -4.12 -8.17
N LYS A 59 -10.82 -3.91 -8.66
CA LYS A 59 -12.00 -4.67 -8.23
C LYS A 59 -11.90 -6.15 -8.57
N GLN A 60 -11.37 -6.47 -9.75
CA GLN A 60 -11.16 -7.85 -10.17
C GLN A 60 -10.12 -8.54 -9.27
N ILE A 61 -8.97 -7.90 -9.03
CA ILE A 61 -7.92 -8.42 -8.15
C ILE A 61 -8.48 -8.68 -6.75
N TRP A 62 -9.24 -7.72 -6.18
CA TRP A 62 -9.84 -7.89 -4.86
C TRP A 62 -10.80 -9.09 -4.83
N LYS A 63 -11.67 -9.23 -5.84
CA LYS A 63 -12.60 -10.35 -5.94
C LYS A 63 -11.87 -11.70 -5.97
N GLU A 64 -10.84 -11.82 -6.79
CA GLU A 64 -10.06 -13.06 -6.92
C GLU A 64 -9.28 -13.38 -5.64
N LEU A 65 -8.63 -12.37 -5.04
CA LEU A 65 -7.90 -12.52 -3.79
C LEU A 65 -8.83 -12.92 -2.63
N ALA A 66 -9.98 -12.27 -2.48
CA ALA A 66 -10.95 -12.59 -1.45
C ALA A 66 -11.45 -14.05 -1.59
N ALA A 67 -11.69 -14.52 -2.82
CA ALA A 67 -12.08 -15.90 -3.08
C ALA A 67 -10.97 -16.90 -2.71
N LEU A 68 -9.70 -16.58 -3.02
CA LEU A 68 -8.56 -17.41 -2.63
C LEU A 68 -8.40 -17.47 -1.12
N MET A 69 -8.54 -16.34 -0.43
CA MET A 69 -8.47 -16.25 1.03
C MET A 69 -9.59 -17.07 1.67
N GLU A 70 -10.82 -16.94 1.20
CA GLU A 70 -11.98 -17.67 1.70
C GLU A 70 -11.83 -19.19 1.51
N SER A 71 -11.27 -19.62 0.36
CA SER A 71 -10.95 -21.03 0.09
C SER A 71 -9.89 -21.58 1.05
N ALA A 72 -8.84 -20.79 1.33
CA ALA A 72 -7.76 -21.20 2.22
C ALA A 72 -8.14 -21.15 3.71
N HIS A 73 -8.98 -20.19 4.11
CA HIS A 73 -9.45 -20.00 5.48
C HIS A 73 -10.89 -19.43 5.48
N PRO A 74 -11.91 -20.29 5.58
CA PRO A 74 -13.31 -19.85 5.56
C PRO A 74 -13.61 -18.77 6.63
N GLY A 75 -14.32 -17.73 6.22
CA GLY A 75 -14.74 -16.60 7.03
C GLY A 75 -13.73 -15.46 7.16
N CYS A 76 -12.53 -15.51 6.56
CA CYS A 76 -11.59 -14.38 6.64
C CYS A 76 -11.99 -13.19 5.77
N ALA A 77 -12.48 -13.42 4.54
CA ALA A 77 -12.78 -12.33 3.61
C ALA A 77 -13.89 -11.38 4.12
N PRO A 78 -15.05 -11.85 4.63
CA PRO A 78 -16.09 -10.96 5.11
C PRO A 78 -15.74 -10.18 6.39
N ARG A 79 -14.64 -10.51 7.08
CA ARG A 79 -14.21 -9.79 8.30
C ARG A 79 -13.40 -8.53 7.99
N ILE A 80 -12.90 -8.40 6.77
CA ILE A 80 -11.99 -7.32 6.34
C ILE A 80 -12.55 -6.50 5.17
N SER A 81 -13.76 -6.82 4.73
CA SER A 81 -14.53 -6.10 3.71
C SER A 81 -15.63 -5.27 4.36
#